data_AF-A0A7S3YFB6-F1
#
_entry.id   AF-A0A7S3YFB6-F1
#
_cell.length_a   1.000
_cell.length_b   1.000
_cell.length_c   1.000
_cell.angle_alpha   90.00
_cell.angle_beta   90.00
_cell.angle_gamma   90.00
#
_symmetry.space_group_name_H-M   'P 1'
#
loop_
_entity.id
_entity.type
_entity.pdbx_description
1 polymer ?
#
loop_
_entity_poly.entity_id
_entity_poly.type
_entity_poly.pdbx_seq_one_letter_code
_entity_poly.pdbx_strand_id
1 'polypeptide(L)'
;PGGYHTVALTERGEVYTWGHNRVGQLGVSNSAGVPRNGEGAHFLPRPQRVDSLLGLDVVEVIAGWGHTAVLTRAGRVLVCGRNYRGQLGLGDPAGFPHNERGHPYQPTFAALEALDRRAVAQVACGGEHSAALLRSGEVYTFGAGHRGQLGHGRRRRAEH
;
A
#
# COMPACT_ATOMS: atom_id res chain seq x y z
N PRO A 1 11.51 -13.38 0.77
CA PRO A 1 11.35 -13.01 -0.65
C PRO A 1 10.02 -12.24 -0.84
N GLY A 2 10.06 -11.05 -1.45
CA GLY A 2 8.87 -10.23 -1.76
C GLY A 2 9.25 -9.18 -2.80
N GLY A 3 8.25 -8.49 -3.36
CA GLY A 3 8.36 -7.85 -4.68
C GLY A 3 7.84 -8.71 -5.84
N TYR A 4 6.93 -9.67 -5.59
CA TYR A 4 6.35 -10.54 -6.63
C TYR A 4 4.96 -10.12 -7.08
N HIS A 5 4.65 -8.83 -7.05
CA HIS A 5 3.42 -8.34 -7.65
C HIS A 5 3.71 -7.20 -8.60
N THR A 6 2.84 -7.05 -9.58
CA THR A 6 2.91 -5.98 -10.57
C THR A 6 1.60 -5.21 -10.51
N VAL A 7 1.72 -3.91 -10.73
CA VAL A 7 0.59 -2.98 -10.82
C VAL A 7 0.81 -2.20 -12.11
N ALA A 8 -0.24 -2.09 -12.93
CA ALA A 8 -0.21 -1.33 -14.18
C ALA A 8 -1.37 -0.35 -14.21
N LEU A 9 -1.12 0.82 -14.78
CA LEU A 9 -2.10 1.85 -15.06
C LEU A 9 -2.25 1.99 -16.58
N THR A 10 -3.48 1.94 -17.06
CA THR A 10 -3.78 2.20 -18.47
C THR A 10 -3.95 3.70 -18.72
N GLU A 11 -3.87 4.11 -19.98
CA GLU A 11 -4.18 5.50 -20.40
C GLU A 11 -5.62 5.93 -20.07
N ARG A 12 -6.53 4.96 -19.87
CA ARG A 12 -7.92 5.20 -19.47
C ARG A 12 -8.11 5.34 -17.96
N GLY A 13 -7.03 5.28 -17.17
CA GLY A 13 -7.09 5.34 -15.71
C GLY A 13 -7.45 4.02 -15.04
N GLU A 14 -7.60 2.92 -15.78
CA GLU A 14 -7.87 1.60 -15.19
C GLU A 14 -6.61 0.99 -14.58
N VAL A 15 -6.74 0.43 -13.38
CA VAL A 15 -5.64 -0.23 -12.65
C VAL A 15 -5.78 -1.74 -12.75
N TYR A 16 -4.68 -2.40 -13.10
CA TYR A 16 -4.56 -3.86 -13.17
C TYR A 16 -3.48 -4.36 -12.22
N THR A 17 -3.74 -5.45 -11.52
CA THR A 17 -2.79 -6.08 -10.60
C THR A 17 -2.67 -7.57 -10.88
N TRP A 18 -1.46 -8.12 -10.70
CA TRP A 18 -1.21 -9.56 -10.76
C TRP A 18 0.04 -9.97 -9.99
N GLY A 19 0.21 -11.28 -9.82
CA GLY A 19 1.28 -11.87 -9.03
C GLY A 19 0.81 -12.25 -7.63
N HIS A 20 1.70 -12.18 -6.65
CA HIS A 20 1.50 -12.67 -5.29
C HIS A 20 0.53 -11.79 -4.48
N ASN A 21 -0.39 -12.40 -3.72
CA ASN A 21 -1.43 -11.72 -2.94
C ASN A 21 -1.62 -12.21 -1.48
N ARG A 22 -0.65 -12.94 -0.89
CA ARG A 22 -0.78 -13.46 0.50
C ARG A 22 -1.13 -12.40 1.54
N VAL A 23 -0.74 -11.15 1.29
CA VAL A 23 -0.98 -10.01 2.19
C VAL A 23 -1.87 -8.95 1.54
N GLY A 24 -2.65 -9.29 0.52
CA GLY A 24 -3.61 -8.36 -0.09
C GLY A 24 -2.98 -7.25 -0.94
N GLN A 25 -1.70 -7.38 -1.34
CA GLN A 25 -0.99 -6.34 -2.09
C GLN A 25 -1.56 -6.07 -3.50
N LEU A 26 -2.46 -6.93 -4.00
CA LEU A 26 -3.17 -6.71 -5.26
C LEU A 26 -4.44 -5.87 -5.11
N GLY A 27 -4.87 -5.60 -3.87
CA GLY A 27 -6.14 -4.92 -3.58
C GLY A 27 -7.38 -5.77 -3.86
N VAL A 28 -7.22 -7.10 -3.90
CA VAL A 28 -8.29 -8.08 -4.09
C VAL A 28 -8.35 -8.98 -2.86
N SER A 29 -9.55 -9.13 -2.28
CA SER A 29 -9.78 -9.96 -1.10
C SER A 29 -9.39 -11.42 -1.33
N ASN A 30 -8.68 -12.00 -0.37
CA ASN A 30 -8.30 -13.42 -0.38
C ASN A 30 -9.52 -14.31 -0.07
N SER A 31 -10.31 -14.59 -1.10
CA SER A 31 -11.48 -15.45 -1.05
C SER A 31 -11.24 -16.78 -1.78
N ALA A 32 -12.18 -17.72 -1.68
CA ALA A 32 -12.12 -19.02 -2.36
C ALA A 32 -11.99 -18.89 -3.89
N GLY A 33 -12.41 -17.77 -4.48
CA GLY A 33 -12.30 -17.50 -5.91
C GLY A 33 -10.90 -17.06 -6.38
N VAL A 34 -9.98 -16.75 -5.46
CA VAL A 34 -8.60 -16.36 -5.79
C VAL A 34 -7.69 -17.59 -5.70
N PRO A 35 -7.01 -18.00 -6.78
CA PRO A 35 -6.23 -19.23 -6.80
C PRO A 35 -5.03 -19.15 -5.84
N ARG A 36 -4.52 -20.33 -5.45
CA ARG A 36 -3.35 -20.49 -4.58
C ARG A 36 -2.20 -21.15 -5.34
N ASN A 37 -0.98 -20.70 -5.08
CA ASN A 37 0.23 -21.33 -5.62
C ASN A 37 0.61 -22.59 -4.82
N GLY A 38 1.70 -23.26 -5.22
CA GLY A 38 2.20 -24.46 -4.53
C GLY A 38 2.60 -24.28 -3.06
N GLU A 39 2.73 -23.03 -2.59
CA GLU A 39 3.01 -22.67 -1.20
C GLU A 39 1.76 -22.22 -0.42
N GLY A 40 0.58 -22.41 -1.01
CA GLY A 40 -0.71 -22.01 -0.45
C GLY A 40 -0.97 -20.50 -0.41
N ALA A 41 -0.11 -19.67 -1.02
CA ALA A 41 -0.33 -18.22 -1.13
C ALA A 41 -1.33 -17.91 -2.25
N HIS A 42 -2.29 -17.04 -1.94
CA HIS A 42 -3.15 -16.46 -2.97
C HIS A 42 -2.33 -15.67 -3.99
N PHE A 43 -2.69 -15.76 -5.26
CA PHE A 43 -2.04 -15.04 -6.35
C PHE A 43 -2.99 -14.85 -7.53
N LEU A 44 -2.67 -13.93 -8.45
CA LEU A 44 -3.35 -13.79 -9.74
C LEU A 44 -2.33 -14.08 -10.86
N PRO A 45 -2.56 -15.11 -11.70
CA PRO A 45 -1.59 -15.51 -12.73
C PRO A 45 -1.53 -14.57 -13.94
N ARG A 46 -2.51 -13.68 -14.08
CA ARG A 46 -2.66 -12.76 -15.21
C ARG A 46 -3.14 -11.41 -14.70
N PRO A 47 -2.85 -10.30 -15.42
CA PRO A 47 -3.40 -8.99 -15.10
C PRO A 47 -4.92 -9.06 -14.92
N GLN A 48 -5.40 -8.61 -13.76
CA GLN A 48 -6.82 -8.49 -13.47
C GLN A 48 -7.12 -7.05 -13.05
N ARG A 49 -8.22 -6.50 -13.54
CA ARG A 49 -8.66 -5.15 -13.18
C ARG A 49 -9.06 -5.09 -11.71
N VAL A 50 -8.69 -4.01 -11.06
CA VAL A 50 -9.09 -3.73 -9.67
C VAL A 50 -10.38 -2.91 -9.68
N ASP A 51 -11.52 -3.59 -9.62
CA ASP A 51 -12.82 -2.93 -9.77
C ASP A 51 -13.14 -1.94 -8.63
N SER A 52 -12.53 -2.08 -7.45
CA SER A 52 -12.67 -1.13 -6.33
C SER A 52 -12.09 0.26 -6.61
N LEU A 53 -11.31 0.41 -7.68
CA LEU A 53 -10.75 1.69 -8.13
C LEU A 53 -11.52 2.30 -9.31
N LEU A 54 -12.58 1.64 -9.81
CA LEU A 54 -13.39 2.17 -10.91
C LEU A 54 -14.03 3.52 -10.54
N GLY A 55 -14.03 4.43 -11.52
CA GLY A 55 -14.55 5.79 -11.35
C GLY A 55 -13.57 6.75 -10.66
N LEU A 56 -12.41 6.29 -10.22
CA LEU A 56 -11.34 7.17 -9.76
C LEU A 56 -10.43 7.57 -10.93
N ASP A 57 -10.10 8.85 -11.03
CA ASP A 57 -9.10 9.36 -11.99
C ASP A 57 -7.70 9.07 -11.45
N VAL A 58 -7.27 7.81 -11.54
CA VAL A 58 -5.94 7.36 -11.12
C VAL A 58 -4.89 7.84 -12.11
N VAL A 59 -3.84 8.48 -11.60
CA VAL A 59 -2.73 9.05 -12.39
C VAL A 59 -1.39 8.40 -12.09
N GLU A 60 -1.27 7.67 -10.97
CA GLU A 60 -0.05 6.98 -10.60
C GLU A 60 -0.36 5.70 -9.82
N VAL A 61 0.44 4.67 -10.05
CA VAL A 61 0.43 3.40 -9.31
C VAL A 61 1.83 3.10 -8.80
N ILE A 62 1.93 2.67 -7.54
CA ILE A 62 3.21 2.48 -6.87
C ILE A 62 3.18 1.13 -6.15
N ALA A 63 4.14 0.26 -6.48
CA ALA A 63 4.30 -1.04 -5.84
C ALA A 63 5.51 -1.00 -4.88
N GLY A 64 5.26 -1.28 -3.60
CA GLY A 64 6.30 -1.56 -2.61
C GLY A 64 6.65 -3.05 -2.57
N TRP A 65 7.33 -3.50 -1.51
CA TRP A 65 7.67 -4.93 -1.38
C TRP A 65 6.46 -5.84 -1.13
N GLY A 66 5.45 -5.32 -0.43
CA GLY A 66 4.24 -6.05 -0.08
C GLY A 66 3.02 -5.17 0.13
N HIS A 67 3.06 -3.93 -0.33
CA HIS A 67 1.93 -3.00 -0.30
C HIS A 67 1.91 -2.21 -1.61
N THR A 68 0.74 -1.70 -1.96
CA THR A 68 0.50 -0.91 -3.16
C THR A 68 -0.15 0.40 -2.77
N ALA A 69 0.22 1.46 -3.46
CA ALA A 69 -0.45 2.74 -3.41
C ALA A 69 -0.93 3.15 -4.80
N VAL A 70 -2.02 3.92 -4.85
CA VAL A 70 -2.48 4.62 -6.04
C VAL A 70 -2.72 6.09 -5.70
N LEU A 71 -2.37 6.98 -6.62
CA LEU A 71 -2.61 8.41 -6.52
C LEU A 71 -3.64 8.82 -7.56
N THR A 72 -4.67 9.56 -7.13
CA THR A 72 -5.64 10.16 -8.04
C THR A 72 -5.24 11.57 -8.43
N ARG A 73 -5.78 12.07 -9.55
CA ARG A 73 -5.56 13.46 -10.01
C ARG A 73 -5.97 14.51 -8.97
N ALA A 74 -6.99 14.18 -8.17
CA ALA A 74 -7.44 15.01 -7.04
C ALA A 74 -6.47 15.01 -5.84
N GLY A 75 -5.37 14.27 -5.92
CA GLY A 75 -4.38 14.16 -4.85
C GLY A 75 -4.80 13.26 -3.69
N ARG A 76 -5.74 12.32 -3.94
CA ARG A 76 -6.11 11.29 -2.96
C ARG A 76 -5.19 10.09 -3.11
N VAL A 77 -4.77 9.52 -1.98
CA VAL A 77 -3.95 8.31 -1.94
C VAL A 77 -4.79 7.16 -1.40
N LEU A 78 -4.82 6.04 -2.12
CA LEU A 78 -5.40 4.81 -1.63
C LEU A 78 -4.32 3.74 -1.55
N VAL A 79 -4.38 2.89 -0.53
CA VAL A 79 -3.36 1.88 -0.25
C VAL A 79 -3.96 0.53 0.09
N CYS A 80 -3.23 -0.55 -0.19
CA CYS A 80 -3.57 -1.91 0.24
C CYS A 80 -2.30 -2.73 0.51
N GLY A 81 -2.45 -3.88 1.14
CA GLY A 81 -1.36 -4.84 1.34
C GLY A 81 -0.87 -4.99 2.77
N ARG A 82 0.41 -5.34 2.92
CA ARG A 82 1.13 -5.55 4.18
C ARG A 82 1.07 -4.30 5.06
N ASN A 83 0.68 -4.45 6.33
CA ASN A 83 0.67 -3.36 7.30
C ASN A 83 1.49 -3.64 8.58
N TYR A 84 2.51 -4.50 8.50
CA TYR A 84 3.22 -5.03 9.69
C TYR A 84 3.95 -3.94 10.48
N ARG A 85 4.25 -2.82 9.85
CA ARG A 85 4.99 -1.68 10.41
C ARG A 85 4.21 -0.38 10.33
N GLY A 86 2.93 -0.42 9.96
CA GLY A 86 2.15 0.79 9.70
C GLY A 86 2.46 1.45 8.35
N GLN A 87 3.06 0.74 7.38
CA GLN A 87 3.48 1.31 6.09
C GLN A 87 2.31 1.77 5.19
N LEU A 88 1.07 1.43 5.56
CA LEU A 88 -0.12 1.94 4.89
C LEU A 88 -0.56 3.31 5.43
N GLY A 89 -0.13 3.70 6.63
CA GLY A 89 -0.55 4.98 7.23
C GLY A 89 -2.02 5.03 7.67
N LEU A 90 -2.73 3.90 7.64
CA LEU A 90 -4.17 3.80 7.92
C LEU A 90 -4.52 3.70 9.42
N GLY A 91 -3.59 4.05 10.31
CA GLY A 91 -3.76 3.92 11.76
C GLY A 91 -3.08 2.68 12.36
N ASP A 92 -3.56 2.26 13.53
CA ASP A 92 -2.95 1.16 14.32
C ASP A 92 -3.11 -0.20 13.61
N PRO A 93 -2.00 -0.89 13.27
CA PRO A 93 -2.04 -2.23 12.68
C PRO A 93 -2.84 -3.27 13.47
N ALA A 94 -3.00 -3.11 14.78
CA ALA A 94 -3.78 -4.06 15.61
C ALA A 94 -5.26 -4.13 15.22
N GLY A 95 -5.81 -3.07 14.61
CA GLY A 95 -7.20 -3.01 14.14
C GLY A 95 -7.45 -3.66 12.77
N PHE A 96 -6.42 -4.18 12.11
CA PHE A 96 -6.52 -4.73 10.75
C PHE A 96 -6.82 -6.24 10.77
N PRO A 97 -7.41 -6.79 9.69
CA PRO A 97 -7.50 -8.24 9.56
C PRO A 97 -6.10 -8.86 9.51
N HIS A 98 -6.00 -10.08 10.03
CA HIS A 98 -4.76 -10.84 10.06
C HIS A 98 -4.83 -11.98 9.04
N ASN A 99 -3.73 -12.23 8.34
CA ASN A 99 -3.66 -13.35 7.41
C ASN A 99 -3.42 -14.68 8.15
N GLU A 100 -3.26 -15.78 7.43
CA GLU A 100 -3.05 -17.11 8.01
C GLU A 100 -1.76 -17.25 8.84
N ARG A 101 -0.85 -16.27 8.75
CA ARG A 101 0.39 -16.18 9.54
C ARG A 101 0.27 -15.24 10.73
N GLY A 102 -0.93 -14.73 11.02
CA GLY A 102 -1.17 -13.79 12.12
C GLY A 102 -0.54 -12.43 11.87
N HIS A 103 -0.41 -12.00 10.61
CA HIS A 103 0.14 -10.68 10.32
C HIS A 103 -0.92 -9.71 9.76
N PRO A 104 -0.93 -8.43 10.20
CA PRO A 104 -1.95 -7.46 9.79
C PRO A 104 -1.77 -7.03 8.34
N TYR A 105 -2.89 -6.91 7.63
CA TYR A 105 -2.90 -6.49 6.24
C TYR A 105 -4.22 -5.79 5.86
N GLN A 106 -4.22 -5.09 4.73
CA GLN A 106 -5.39 -4.43 4.17
C GLN A 106 -5.74 -5.13 2.83
N PRO A 107 -6.85 -5.90 2.75
CA PRO A 107 -7.16 -6.76 1.60
C PRO A 107 -7.53 -6.01 0.33
N THR A 108 -8.15 -4.84 0.47
CA THR A 108 -8.65 -3.99 -0.62
C THR A 108 -8.16 -2.57 -0.45
N PHE A 109 -8.13 -1.77 -1.53
CA PHE A 109 -7.73 -0.37 -1.44
C PHE A 109 -8.59 0.41 -0.44
N ALA A 110 -7.92 1.09 0.49
CA ALA A 110 -8.52 2.00 1.45
C ALA A 110 -7.86 3.38 1.33
N ALA A 111 -8.65 4.43 1.49
CA ALA A 111 -8.15 5.80 1.41
C ALA A 111 -7.29 6.13 2.63
N LEU A 112 -6.15 6.79 2.39
CA LEU A 112 -5.31 7.36 3.43
C LEU A 112 -5.92 8.68 3.92
N GLU A 113 -6.96 8.56 4.74
CA GLU A 113 -7.76 9.70 5.24
C GLU A 113 -6.91 10.77 5.96
N ALA A 114 -5.80 10.37 6.57
CA ALA A 114 -4.86 11.29 7.22
C ALA A 114 -4.27 12.35 6.26
N LEU A 115 -4.22 12.06 4.96
CA LEU A 115 -3.79 12.97 3.90
C LEU A 115 -4.94 13.45 3.01
N ASP A 116 -6.19 13.15 3.38
CA ASP A 116 -7.33 13.64 2.60
C ASP A 116 -7.34 15.18 2.62
N ARG A 117 -7.67 15.76 1.47
CA ARG A 117 -7.64 17.22 1.21
C ARG A 117 -6.27 17.90 1.35
N ARG A 118 -5.18 17.14 1.53
CA ARG A 118 -3.81 17.68 1.60
C ARG A 118 -3.13 17.80 0.23
N ALA A 119 -3.83 17.43 -0.85
CA ALA A 119 -3.37 17.52 -2.23
C ALA A 119 -1.99 16.88 -2.42
N VAL A 120 -1.94 15.55 -2.32
CA VAL A 120 -0.70 14.80 -2.54
C VAL A 120 -0.25 14.97 -4.00
N ALA A 121 1.04 15.26 -4.18
CA ALA A 121 1.69 15.43 -5.46
C ALA A 121 2.38 14.15 -5.94
N GLN A 122 3.04 13.43 -5.02
CA GLN A 122 3.79 12.20 -5.33
C GLN A 122 3.76 11.23 -4.14
N VAL A 123 3.87 9.93 -4.44
CA VAL A 123 3.95 8.86 -3.45
C VAL A 123 5.13 7.93 -3.79
N ALA A 124 5.80 7.41 -2.77
CA ALA A 124 6.82 6.37 -2.93
C ALA A 124 6.62 5.25 -1.90
N CYS A 125 6.80 4.00 -2.34
CA CYS A 125 6.65 2.81 -1.50
C CYS A 125 7.97 2.03 -1.46
N GLY A 126 8.52 1.86 -0.27
CA GLY A 126 9.71 1.05 -0.02
C GLY A 126 9.40 -0.37 0.44
N GLY A 127 10.36 -0.99 1.14
CA GLY A 127 10.18 -2.34 1.70
C GLY A 127 9.12 -2.40 2.79
N GLU A 128 9.26 -1.52 3.78
CA GLU A 128 8.37 -1.44 4.96
C GLU A 128 8.03 0.01 5.34
N HIS A 129 8.20 0.96 4.42
CA HIS A 129 7.90 2.38 4.64
C HIS A 129 7.34 2.99 3.36
N SER A 130 6.67 4.12 3.52
CA SER A 130 6.08 4.92 2.44
C SER A 130 6.37 6.39 2.70
N ALA A 131 6.37 7.18 1.62
CA ALA A 131 6.47 8.62 1.68
C ALA A 131 5.41 9.26 0.77
N ALA A 132 4.91 10.42 1.18
CA ALA A 132 4.01 11.26 0.40
C ALA A 132 4.51 12.70 0.40
N LEU A 133 4.63 13.30 -0.77
CA LEU A 133 4.96 14.71 -0.97
C LEU A 133 3.68 15.47 -1.28
N LEU A 134 3.37 16.51 -0.50
CA LEU A 134 2.25 17.40 -0.77
C LEU A 134 2.62 18.45 -1.81
N ARG A 135 1.61 19.03 -2.50
CA ARG A 135 1.81 20.20 -3.37
C ARG A 135 2.34 21.43 -2.63
N SER A 136 2.13 21.50 -1.30
CA SER A 136 2.72 22.53 -0.44
C SER A 136 4.24 22.38 -0.24
N GLY A 137 4.81 21.21 -0.58
CA GLY A 137 6.22 20.87 -0.34
C GLY A 137 6.45 20.08 0.95
N GLU A 138 5.43 19.87 1.78
CA GLU A 138 5.54 19.04 2.99
C GLU A 138 5.70 17.55 2.63
N VAL A 139 6.56 16.85 3.38
CA VAL A 139 6.81 15.42 3.21
C VAL A 139 6.34 14.67 4.44
N TYR A 140 5.50 13.66 4.21
CA TYR A 140 5.04 12.72 5.23
C TYR A 140 5.67 11.36 4.98
N THR A 141 6.14 10.72 6.03
CA THR A 141 6.69 9.36 5.98
C THR A 141 5.99 8.50 7.03
N PHE A 142 5.71 7.25 6.69
CA PHE A 142 5.05 6.29 7.59
C PHE A 142 5.53 4.87 7.34
N GLY A 143 5.38 4.01 8.34
CA GLY A 143 5.92 2.65 8.33
C GLY A 143 7.08 2.45 9.30
N ALA A 144 8.04 1.60 8.91
CA ALA A 144 9.14 1.23 9.77
C ALA A 144 10.12 2.41 9.95
N GLY A 145 10.34 2.87 11.19
CA GLY A 145 11.30 3.95 11.50
C GLY A 145 12.64 3.52 12.09
N HIS A 146 12.83 2.22 12.31
CA HIS A 146 13.94 1.68 13.11
C HIS A 146 15.34 1.81 12.47
N ARG A 147 15.44 2.16 11.18
CA ARG A 147 16.70 2.45 10.47
C ARG A 147 16.85 3.93 10.10
N GLY A 148 16.03 4.81 10.68
CA GLY A 148 16.02 6.24 10.35
C GLY A 148 15.39 6.58 9.00
N GLN A 149 14.81 5.60 8.29
CA GLN A 149 14.23 5.75 6.96
C GLN A 149 12.97 6.64 6.91
N LEU A 150 12.43 7.04 8.06
CA LEU A 150 11.35 8.02 8.15
C LEU A 150 11.85 9.47 8.27
N GLY A 151 13.15 9.69 8.51
CA GLY A 151 13.72 11.04 8.59
C GLY A 151 13.37 11.83 9.86
N HIS A 152 12.69 11.26 10.85
CA HIS A 152 12.27 11.97 12.08
C HIS A 152 13.40 12.28 13.09
N GLY A 153 14.66 12.10 12.72
CA GLY A 153 15.80 12.17 13.65
C GLY A 153 15.81 11.03 14.68
N ARG A 154 17.00 10.64 15.17
CA ARG A 154 17.08 9.75 16.32
C ARG A 154 16.51 10.49 17.53
N ARG A 155 15.52 9.93 18.23
CA ARG A 155 15.23 10.35 19.61
C ARG A 155 16.52 10.19 20.40
N ARG A 156 17.19 11.28 20.75
CA ARG A 156 18.13 11.25 21.87
C ARG A 156 17.30 10.83 23.07
N ARG A 157 17.68 9.73 23.71
CA ARG A 157 17.22 9.47 25.08
C ARG A 157 17.65 10.69 25.88
N ALA A 158 16.69 11.45 26.40
CA ALA A 158 16.98 12.30 27.54
C ALA A 158 17.18 11.33 28.71
N GLU A 159 18.42 11.16 29.12
CA GLU A 159 18.74 10.71 30.46
C GLU A 159 18.40 11.87 31.41
N HIS A 160 17.43 11.63 32.29
CA HIS A 160 17.28 12.31 33.57
C HIS A 160 16.90 11.25 34.60
#